data_AF-A0A0C9Z996-F1
#
_entry.id   AF-A0A0C9Z996-F1
#
_cell.length_a   1.000
_cell.length_b   1.000
_cell.length_c   1.000
_cell.angle_alpha   90.00
_cell.angle_beta   90.00
_cell.angle_gamma   90.00
#
_symmetry.space_group_name_H-M   'P 1'
#
loop_
_entity.id
_entity.type
_entity.pdbx_description
1 polymer ?
#
loop_
_entity_poly.entity_id
_entity_poly.type
_entity_poly.pdbx_seq_one_letter_code
_entity_poly.pdbx_strand_id
1 'polypeptide(L)'
;MVDTEIQKTIRTTVSKLWEEVVRPNWNFPQKDYVFNLPLTRDLSGGHVIDFSPYAPRTDPLLFTYEELHEVLSKAIQDASASQTFLPELRVIESPLHPAATQSMPAYQHNRVPIEALTLSEGRNIVEFGKIWQEEVRRAVREDDA
;
A
#
# COMPACT_ATOMS: atom_id res chain seq x y z
N MET A 1 -13.21 16.40 7.61
CA MET A 1 -12.93 15.80 8.92
C MET A 1 -12.81 14.31 8.68
N VAL A 2 -11.63 13.72 8.87
CA VAL A 2 -11.43 12.27 8.64
C VAL A 2 -12.21 11.51 9.71
N ASP A 3 -12.94 10.47 9.30
CA ASP A 3 -13.81 9.69 10.17
C ASP A 3 -12.97 8.86 11.18
N THR A 4 -13.13 9.16 12.47
CA THR A 4 -12.39 8.52 13.57
C THR A 4 -12.67 7.02 13.66
N GLU A 5 -13.89 6.58 13.34
CA GLU A 5 -14.25 5.16 13.37
C GLU A 5 -13.59 4.40 12.22
N ILE A 6 -13.49 5.02 11.04
CA ILE A 6 -12.75 4.44 9.91
C ILE A 6 -11.27 4.29 10.27
N GLN A 7 -10.63 5.32 10.83
CA GLN A 7 -9.24 5.24 11.25
C GLN A 7 -9.00 4.15 12.30
N LYS A 8 -9.89 4.03 13.29
CA LYS A 8 -9.84 2.98 14.30
C LYS A 8 -9.97 1.59 13.67
N THR A 9 -10.88 1.44 12.71
CA THR A 9 -11.06 0.18 11.95
C THR A 9 -9.77 -0.18 11.22
N ILE A 10 -9.20 0.76 10.45
CA ILE A 10 -7.93 0.56 9.73
C ILE A 10 -6.83 0.09 10.69
N ARG A 11 -6.60 0.82 11.78
CA ARG A 11 -5.54 0.49 12.75
C ARG A 11 -5.74 -0.89 13.35
N THR A 12 -6.98 -1.25 13.70
CA THR A 12 -7.32 -2.55 14.28
C THR A 12 -7.09 -3.67 13.26
N THR A 13 -7.54 -3.51 12.02
CA THR A 13 -7.35 -4.49 10.94
C THR A 13 -5.86 -4.70 10.66
N VAL A 14 -5.08 -3.64 10.57
CA VAL A 14 -3.62 -3.71 10.34
C VAL A 14 -2.91 -4.43 11.49
N SER A 15 -3.22 -4.07 12.74
CA SER A 15 -2.67 -4.75 13.92
C SER A 15 -2.99 -6.25 13.90
N LYS A 16 -4.25 -6.61 13.69
CA LYS A 16 -4.69 -8.01 13.65
C LYS A 16 -3.97 -8.80 12.55
N LEU A 17 -3.92 -8.25 11.34
CA LEU A 17 -3.23 -8.88 10.21
C LEU A 17 -1.74 -9.08 10.51
N TRP A 18 -1.09 -8.10 11.13
CA TRP A 18 0.30 -8.23 11.50
C TRP A 18 0.52 -9.30 12.59
N GLU A 19 -0.29 -9.32 13.64
CA GLU A 19 -0.18 -10.28 14.75
C GLU A 19 -0.48 -11.72 14.32
N GLU A 20 -1.50 -11.92 13.49
CA GLU A 20 -1.98 -13.26 13.13
C GLU A 20 -1.30 -13.83 11.88
N VAL A 21 -0.83 -12.97 10.97
CA VAL A 21 -0.29 -13.40 9.66
C VAL A 21 1.18 -13.05 9.52
N VAL A 22 1.55 -11.77 9.62
CA VAL A 22 2.93 -11.35 9.27
C VAL A 22 3.94 -11.83 10.31
N ARG A 23 3.74 -11.47 11.58
CA ARG A 23 4.66 -11.79 12.68
C ARG A 23 4.95 -13.29 12.81
N PRO A 24 3.96 -14.21 12.87
CA PRO A 24 4.23 -15.64 13.07
C PRO A 24 4.89 -16.31 11.86
N ASN A 25 4.70 -15.77 10.66
CA ASN A 25 5.31 -16.31 9.44
C ASN A 25 6.66 -15.65 9.09
N TRP A 26 7.11 -14.65 9.86
CA TRP A 26 8.36 -13.94 9.62
C TRP A 26 9.57 -14.68 10.20
N ASN A 27 10.21 -15.50 9.36
CA ASN A 27 11.34 -16.36 9.75
C ASN A 27 12.72 -15.76 9.46
N PHE A 28 12.79 -14.50 9.04
CA PHE A 28 14.06 -13.83 8.75
C PHE A 28 14.75 -13.32 10.04
N PRO A 29 16.09 -13.21 10.04
CA PRO A 29 16.83 -12.71 11.20
C PRO A 29 16.55 -11.24 11.49
N GLN A 30 16.32 -10.45 10.43
CA GLN A 30 15.97 -9.03 10.53
C GLN A 30 14.61 -8.88 11.22
N LYS A 31 14.57 -8.13 12.33
CA LYS A 31 13.34 -7.90 13.11
C LYS A 31 12.56 -6.67 12.67
N ASP A 32 13.26 -5.67 12.13
CA ASP A 32 12.68 -4.40 11.72
C ASP A 32 12.55 -4.32 10.20
N TYR A 33 11.33 -4.11 9.72
CA TYR A 33 10.99 -4.08 8.30
C TYR A 33 9.80 -3.15 8.06
N VAL A 34 9.66 -2.73 6.82
CA VAL A 34 8.52 -1.97 6.30
C VAL A 34 7.81 -2.86 5.28
N PHE A 35 6.49 -2.83 5.22
CA PHE A 35 5.75 -3.58 4.20
C PHE A 35 4.55 -2.81 3.67
N ASN A 36 4.25 -3.05 2.40
CA ASN A 36 3.13 -2.41 1.72
C ASN A 36 1.86 -3.25 1.87
N LEU A 37 0.80 -2.63 2.36
CA LEU A 37 -0.47 -3.29 2.69
C LEU A 37 -1.68 -2.55 2.09
N PRO A 38 -2.02 -2.76 0.81
CA PRO A 38 -3.34 -2.40 0.29
C PRO A 38 -4.43 -3.15 1.07
N LEU A 39 -5.35 -2.37 1.64
CA LEU A 39 -6.52 -2.89 2.35
C LEU A 39 -7.66 -3.21 1.38
N THR A 40 -8.53 -4.14 1.79
CA THR A 40 -9.77 -4.45 1.07
C THR A 40 -10.75 -3.27 1.18
N ARG A 41 -11.71 -3.19 0.26
CA ARG A 41 -12.67 -2.08 0.19
C ARG A 41 -13.53 -1.94 1.46
N ASP A 42 -13.84 -3.06 2.08
CA ASP A 42 -14.60 -3.17 3.34
C ASP A 42 -13.73 -3.03 4.59
N LEU A 43 -12.40 -2.83 4.43
CA LEU A 43 -11.42 -2.68 5.50
C LEU A 43 -11.34 -3.89 6.46
N SER A 44 -11.86 -5.05 6.06
CA SER A 44 -11.84 -6.28 6.85
C SER A 44 -10.49 -7.00 6.80
N GLY A 45 -9.65 -6.69 5.81
CA GLY A 45 -8.32 -7.26 5.66
C GLY A 45 -7.45 -6.49 4.66
N GLY A 46 -6.37 -7.13 4.22
CA GLY A 46 -5.44 -6.58 3.25
C GLY A 46 -4.50 -7.64 2.68
N HIS A 47 -3.74 -7.27 1.65
CA HIS A 47 -2.77 -8.15 1.01
C HIS A 47 -1.38 -7.54 1.14
N VAL A 48 -0.41 -8.29 1.66
CA VAL A 48 0.98 -7.84 1.69
C VAL A 48 1.56 -7.97 0.28
N ILE A 49 2.10 -6.87 -0.24
CA ILE A 49 2.64 -6.82 -1.61
C ILE A 49 4.16 -6.98 -1.62
N ASP A 50 4.83 -6.29 -0.70
CA ASP A 50 6.29 -6.21 -0.67
C ASP A 50 6.79 -5.94 0.75
N PHE A 51 8.01 -6.37 1.03
CA PHE A 51 8.77 -6.08 2.24
C PHE A 51 10.06 -5.33 1.88
N SER A 52 10.28 -4.22 2.55
CA SER A 52 11.48 -3.39 2.46
C SER A 52 12.21 -3.33 3.81
N PRO A 53 13.54 -3.13 3.83
CA PRO A 53 14.27 -2.94 5.07
C PRO A 53 13.84 -1.64 5.76
N TYR A 54 13.80 -1.65 7.09
CA TYR A 54 13.73 -0.44 7.90
C TYR A 54 15.11 0.24 7.89
N ALA A 55 15.32 1.17 6.95
CA ALA A 55 16.61 1.83 6.75
C ALA A 55 16.45 3.10 5.91
N PRO A 56 17.31 4.13 6.03
CA PRO A 56 17.17 5.42 5.35
C PRO A 56 16.96 5.39 3.83
N ARG A 57 17.30 4.27 3.17
CA ARG A 57 17.04 4.06 1.74
C ARG A 57 15.56 3.83 1.39
N THR A 58 14.76 3.41 2.35
CA THR A 58 13.32 3.17 2.21
C THR A 58 12.60 4.44 2.63
N ASP A 59 11.78 5.02 1.75
CA ASP A 59 11.05 6.26 2.02
C ASP A 59 10.01 6.05 3.16
N PRO A 60 10.08 6.82 4.26
CA PRO A 60 9.13 6.74 5.37
C PRO A 60 7.79 7.46 5.11
N LEU A 61 7.61 8.07 3.93
CA LEU A 61 6.40 8.75 3.47
C LEU A 61 5.99 9.93 4.39
N LEU A 62 4.99 9.73 5.25
CA LEU A 62 4.44 10.77 6.12
C LEU A 62 5.15 10.86 7.48
N PHE A 63 6.21 10.09 7.67
CA PHE A 63 7.05 10.09 8.86
C PHE A 63 8.47 10.47 8.52
N THR A 64 9.27 10.83 9.52
CA THR A 64 10.73 10.74 9.47
C THR A 64 11.22 9.52 10.24
N TYR A 65 12.47 9.09 10.00
CA TYR A 65 13.05 7.97 10.74
C TYR A 65 13.23 8.27 12.23
N GLU A 66 13.47 9.54 12.59
CA GLU A 66 13.52 10.01 13.96
C GLU A 66 12.16 9.85 14.65
N GLU A 67 11.08 10.26 13.97
CA GLU A 67 9.71 10.10 14.49
C GLU A 67 9.36 8.62 14.70
N LEU A 68 9.72 7.75 13.75
CA LEU A 68 9.49 6.31 13.88
C LEU A 68 10.25 5.73 15.09
N HIS A 69 11.47 6.20 15.35
CA HIS A 69 12.23 5.81 16.53
C HIS A 69 11.58 6.30 17.84
N GLU A 70 11.03 7.51 17.85
CA GLU A 70 10.28 8.04 19.00
C GLU A 70 9.01 7.23 19.28
N VAL A 71 8.26 6.86 18.23
CA VAL A 71 7.06 6.01 18.35
C VAL A 71 7.42 4.66 18.98
N LEU A 72 8.50 4.02 18.52
CA LEU A 72 8.99 2.78 19.12
C LEU A 72 9.39 2.97 20.60
N SER A 73 10.11 4.05 20.89
CA SER A 73 10.57 4.35 22.26
C SER A 73 9.40 4.53 23.23
N LYS A 74 8.35 5.26 22.80
CA LYS A 74 7.11 5.43 23.56
C LYS A 74 6.40 4.08 23.77
N ALA A 75 6.25 3.29 22.72
CA ALA A 75 5.62 1.98 22.80
C ALA A 75 6.33 1.03 23.78
N ILE A 76 7.67 1.05 23.86
CA ILE A 76 8.44 0.24 24.81
C ILE A 76 8.21 0.71 26.26
N GLN A 77 8.18 2.02 26.49
CA GLN A 77 7.89 2.58 27.81
C GLN A 77 6.48 2.20 28.27
N ASP A 78 5.50 2.32 27.40
CA ASP A 78 4.10 2.06 27.69
C ASP A 78 3.76 0.56 27.79
N ALA A 79 4.51 -0.32 27.10
CA ALA A 79 4.38 -1.77 27.23
C ALA A 79 4.60 -2.23 28.68
N SER A 80 5.44 -1.52 29.44
CA SER A 80 5.64 -1.77 30.87
C SER A 80 4.39 -1.50 31.71
N ALA A 81 3.41 -0.76 31.17
CA ALA A 81 2.13 -0.42 31.80
C ALA A 81 0.94 -1.28 31.32
N SER A 82 1.17 -2.35 30.55
CA SER A 82 0.13 -3.30 30.06
C SER A 82 -1.02 -2.68 29.27
N GLN A 83 -0.79 -1.56 28.57
CA GLN A 83 -1.79 -0.94 27.70
C GLN A 83 -1.74 -1.52 26.28
N THR A 84 -2.89 -1.87 25.71
CA THR A 84 -3.02 -2.25 24.31
C THR A 84 -2.94 -1.00 23.44
N PHE A 85 -1.88 -0.87 22.63
CA PHE A 85 -1.68 0.29 21.74
C PHE A 85 -1.96 -0.07 20.28
N LEU A 86 -2.75 0.78 19.61
CA LEU A 86 -2.95 0.71 18.16
C LEU A 86 -1.87 1.55 17.46
N PRO A 87 -1.36 1.16 16.28
CA PRO A 87 -0.26 1.86 15.60
C PRO A 87 -0.62 3.31 15.29
N GLU A 88 0.37 4.22 15.23
CA GLU A 88 0.15 5.59 14.78
C GLU A 88 -0.25 5.60 13.29
N LEU A 89 -1.29 6.37 12.95
CA LEU A 89 -1.80 6.50 11.59
C LEU A 89 -1.76 7.98 11.20
N ARG A 90 -1.04 8.29 10.11
CA ARG A 90 -1.04 9.62 9.48
C ARG A 90 -1.76 9.53 8.15
N VAL A 91 -2.60 10.53 7.86
CA VAL A 91 -3.46 10.58 6.67
C VAL A 91 -3.26 11.93 5.97
N ILE A 92 -3.21 11.90 4.65
CA ILE A 92 -3.24 13.12 3.84
C ILE A 92 -4.68 13.65 3.83
N GLU A 93 -4.90 14.78 4.49
CA GLU A 93 -6.25 15.35 4.67
C GLU A 93 -6.69 16.25 3.50
N SER A 94 -5.73 16.68 2.68
CA SER A 94 -5.96 17.65 1.61
C SER A 94 -5.20 17.27 0.34
N PRO A 95 -5.81 17.41 -0.85
CA PRO A 95 -5.12 17.27 -2.14
C PRO A 95 -3.97 18.26 -2.32
N LEU A 96 -3.95 19.36 -1.56
CA LEU A 96 -2.89 20.38 -1.59
C LEU A 96 -1.70 20.03 -0.68
N HIS A 97 -1.77 18.94 0.07
CA HIS A 97 -0.68 18.53 0.95
C HIS A 97 0.57 18.22 0.10
N PRO A 98 1.79 18.64 0.50
CA PRO A 98 3.00 18.41 -0.30
C PRO A 98 3.24 16.93 -0.65
N ALA A 99 2.91 16.02 0.27
CA ALA A 99 3.00 14.57 0.05
C ALA A 99 1.88 14.00 -0.85
N ALA A 100 0.78 14.73 -1.11
CA ALA A 100 -0.31 14.26 -1.98
C ALA A 100 0.16 14.05 -3.43
N THR A 101 1.06 14.92 -3.90
CA THR A 101 1.58 14.91 -5.28
C THR A 101 2.74 13.93 -5.47
N GLN A 102 3.39 13.51 -4.39
CA GLN A 102 4.57 12.63 -4.43
C GLN A 102 4.16 11.15 -4.59
N SER A 103 2.96 10.77 -4.18
CA SER A 103 2.57 9.36 -4.02
C SER A 103 1.49 8.88 -5.00
N MET A 104 0.97 9.74 -5.89
CA MET A 104 -0.13 9.36 -6.79
C MET A 104 0.17 9.71 -8.26
N PRO A 105 0.34 8.70 -9.13
CA PRO A 105 0.09 8.85 -10.55
C PRO A 105 -1.36 9.30 -10.77
N ALA A 106 -1.58 10.25 -11.67
CA ALA A 106 -2.87 10.92 -11.91
C ALA A 106 -4.07 9.99 -12.21
N TYR A 107 -3.86 8.69 -12.48
CA TYR A 107 -4.88 7.75 -12.94
C TYR A 107 -4.98 6.44 -12.13
N GLN A 108 -4.64 6.41 -10.84
CA GLN A 108 -4.71 5.18 -10.02
C GLN A 108 -6.10 4.52 -9.92
N HIS A 109 -7.18 5.23 -10.25
CA HIS A 109 -8.53 4.66 -10.28
C HIS A 109 -8.83 3.78 -11.49
N ASN A 110 -8.01 3.85 -12.53
CA ASN A 110 -8.08 2.96 -13.67
C ASN A 110 -6.81 2.11 -13.69
N ARG A 111 -6.93 0.83 -13.31
CA ARG A 111 -5.93 -0.19 -13.64
C ARG A 111 -6.01 -0.56 -15.13
N VAL A 112 -5.99 0.47 -15.97
CA VAL A 112 -5.90 0.30 -17.42
C VAL A 112 -4.40 0.21 -17.70
N PRO A 113 -3.92 -0.89 -18.30
CA PRO A 113 -2.53 -1.01 -18.70
C PRO A 113 -2.10 0.20 -19.53
N ILE A 114 -0.86 0.66 -19.39
CA ILE A 114 -0.38 1.80 -20.18
C ILE A 114 -0.42 1.50 -21.68
N GLU A 115 -0.30 0.22 -22.01
CA GLU A 115 -0.49 -0.35 -23.34
C GLU A 115 -1.92 -0.13 -23.83
N ALA A 116 -2.93 -0.31 -22.98
CA ALA A 116 -4.32 -0.05 -23.34
C ALA A 116 -4.58 1.45 -23.55
N LEU A 117 -3.91 2.34 -22.79
CA LEU A 117 -4.01 3.78 -23.00
C LEU A 117 -3.34 4.21 -24.30
N THR A 118 -2.10 3.78 -24.54
CA THR A 118 -1.34 4.09 -25.77
C THR A 118 -1.99 3.52 -27.03
N LEU A 119 -2.61 2.33 -26.96
CA LEU A 119 -3.38 1.74 -28.05
C LEU A 119 -4.70 2.48 -28.32
N SER A 120 -5.26 3.16 -27.32
CA SER A 120 -6.51 3.91 -27.45
C SER A 120 -6.33 5.34 -27.98
N GLU A 121 -5.13 5.91 -27.88
CA GLU A 121 -4.86 7.28 -28.30
C GLU A 121 -5.12 7.49 -29.80
N GLY A 122 -6.07 8.38 -30.11
CA GLY A 122 -6.42 8.77 -31.47
C GLY A 122 -7.24 7.75 -32.27
N ARG A 123 -7.78 6.70 -31.64
CA ARG A 123 -8.50 5.62 -32.33
C ARG A 123 -9.97 5.52 -31.92
N ASN A 124 -10.81 5.05 -32.84
CA ASN A 124 -12.22 4.73 -32.56
C ASN A 124 -12.33 3.47 -31.69
N ILE A 125 -13.34 3.39 -30.81
CA ILE A 125 -13.66 2.25 -29.95
C ILE A 125 -13.70 0.89 -30.70
N VAL A 126 -14.17 0.87 -31.94
CA VAL A 126 -14.25 -0.34 -32.79
C VAL A 126 -12.86 -0.78 -33.26
N GLU A 127 -11.99 0.16 -33.60
CA GLU A 127 -10.61 -0.12 -34.01
C GLU A 127 -9.76 -0.58 -32.83
N PHE A 128 -9.91 0.11 -31.68
CA PHE A 128 -9.30 -0.28 -30.42
C PHE A 128 -9.65 -1.73 -30.05
N GLY A 129 -10.94 -2.09 -30.12
CA GLY A 129 -11.40 -3.44 -29.78
C GLY A 129 -10.77 -4.55 -30.63
N LYS A 130 -10.54 -4.30 -31.92
CA LYS A 130 -9.88 -5.28 -32.81
C LYS A 130 -8.41 -5.48 -32.44
N ILE A 131 -7.69 -4.38 -32.24
CA ILE A 131 -6.25 -4.39 -31.94
C ILE A 131 -5.99 -4.98 -30.55
N TRP A 132 -6.83 -4.64 -29.57
CA TRP A 132 -6.74 -5.21 -28.23
C TRP A 132 -6.93 -6.74 -28.25
N GLN A 133 -7.90 -7.24 -29.00
CA GLN A 133 -8.10 -8.69 -29.15
C GLN A 133 -6.92 -9.40 -29.82
N GLU A 134 -6.25 -8.74 -30.76
CA GLU A 134 -5.07 -9.29 -31.42
C GLU A 134 -3.87 -9.34 -30.49
N GLU A 135 -3.67 -8.30 -29.68
CA GLU A 135 -2.60 -8.21 -28.69
C GLU A 135 -2.75 -9.27 -27.59
N VAL A 136 -3.96 -9.43 -27.05
CA VAL A 136 -4.26 -10.47 -26.05
C VAL A 136 -4.01 -11.88 -26.63
N ARG A 137 -4.37 -12.11 -27.91
CA ARG A 137 -4.09 -13.39 -28.57
C ARG A 137 -2.60 -13.61 -28.81
N ARG A 138 -1.81 -12.55 -29.06
CA ARG A 138 -0.36 -12.67 -29.21
C ARG A 138 0.31 -13.03 -27.89
N ALA A 139 -0.05 -12.33 -26.80
CA ALA A 139 0.48 -12.59 -25.46
C ALA A 139 0.24 -14.05 -25.01
N VAL A 140 -0.98 -14.58 -25.22
CA VAL A 140 -1.31 -15.97 -24.87
C VAL A 140 -0.47 -16.99 -25.66
N ARG A 141 -0.02 -16.67 -26.88
CA ARG A 141 0.81 -17.55 -27.71
C ARG A 141 2.29 -17.46 -27.40
N GLU A 142 2.76 -16.33 -26.88
CA GLU A 142 4.16 -16.15 -26.46
C GLU A 142 4.46 -16.88 -25.15
N ASP A 143 3.46 -17.12 -24.29
CA ASP A 143 3.61 -17.90 -23.05
C ASP A 143 3.66 -19.43 -23.27
N ASP A 144 3.30 -19.92 -24.46
CA ASP A 144 3.27 -21.35 -24.83
C ASP A 144 4.55 -21.81 -25.61
N ALA A 145 5.58 -20.97 -25.73
CA ALA A 145 6.78 -21.20 -26.55
C ALA A 145 8.09 -21.29 -25.76
#